data_AF-A0A453NFB5-F1
#
_entry.id   AF-A0A453NFB5-F1
#
_cell.length_a   1.000
_cell.length_b   1.000
_cell.length_c   1.000
_cell.angle_alpha   90.00
_cell.angle_beta   90.00
_cell.angle_gamma   90.00
#
_symmetry.space_group_name_H-M   'P 1'
#
loop_
_entity.id
_entity.type
_entity.pdbx_description
1 polymer ?
#
loop_
_entity_poly.entity_id
_entity_poly.type
_entity_poly.pdbx_seq_one_letter_code
_entity_poly.pdbx_strand_id
1 'polypeptide(L)'
;MVRAAKRPKVNLVQTESNDALMDEIVVPRGTLMTCIAGMKLQSEDVGAAIQFLEFCRSFGEICKIGKGQPEETLRHLTELQEVSSVVADVHINLLSVIENGKDNPFDKYPRHGDEWIRKVGEYISLTFHAEDFTLQCLNQGVSGYRSLNPSCKLEVLNCLCDEALSCEKLRTCIDNKDRKCVATQEIKAATRKQKELKRRYDDMTKTIEGGDTANNEEANDILSQIKEAEEVKQAAQNGL
;
A
#
# COMPACT_ATOMS: atom_id res chain seq x y z
N MET A 1 -16.10 -56.92 -4.79
CA MET A 1 -16.78 -56.85 -3.47
C MET A 1 -15.75 -56.53 -2.41
N VAL A 2 -15.65 -55.25 -2.00
CA VAL A 2 -14.78 -54.81 -0.90
C VAL A 2 -15.67 -54.42 0.27
N ARG A 3 -15.47 -55.06 1.42
CA ARG A 3 -16.25 -54.87 2.65
C ARG A 3 -15.89 -53.53 3.30
N ALA A 4 -16.89 -52.69 3.56
CA ALA A 4 -16.73 -51.46 4.33
C ALA A 4 -16.53 -51.78 5.82
N ALA A 5 -15.43 -51.30 6.41
CA ALA A 5 -15.20 -51.37 7.85
C ALA A 5 -16.03 -50.29 8.58
N LYS A 6 -16.86 -50.71 9.54
CA LYS A 6 -17.65 -49.83 10.40
C LYS A 6 -16.72 -49.09 11.38
N ARG A 7 -16.74 -47.75 11.37
CA ARG A 7 -16.08 -46.91 12.39
C ARG A 7 -16.89 -46.96 13.70
N PRO A 8 -16.25 -46.92 14.88
CA PRO A 8 -16.96 -46.90 16.16
C PRO A 8 -17.62 -45.54 16.39
N LYS A 9 -18.86 -45.54 16.87
CA LYS A 9 -19.55 -44.33 17.38
C LYS A 9 -18.94 -44.00 18.75
N VAL A 10 -18.22 -42.89 18.83
CA VAL A 10 -17.79 -42.32 20.12
C VAL A 10 -19.01 -41.65 20.75
N ASN A 11 -19.40 -42.11 21.94
CA ASN A 11 -20.43 -41.46 22.74
C ASN A 11 -19.85 -40.16 23.32
N LEU A 12 -20.46 -39.04 22.95
CA LEU A 12 -20.15 -37.73 23.51
C LEU A 12 -20.67 -37.69 24.95
N VAL A 13 -19.75 -37.65 25.91
CA VAL A 13 -20.05 -37.46 27.32
C VAL A 13 -20.75 -36.10 27.47
N GLN A 14 -21.99 -36.11 27.96
CA GLN A 14 -22.67 -34.90 28.39
C GLN A 14 -21.89 -34.27 29.55
N THR A 15 -21.31 -33.10 29.30
CA THR A 15 -20.74 -32.25 30.34
C THR A 15 -21.85 -31.36 30.86
N GLU A 16 -22.12 -31.48 32.16
CA GLU A 16 -23.13 -30.74 32.90
C GLU A 16 -22.89 -29.22 32.76
N SER A 17 -23.98 -28.48 32.55
CA SER A 17 -23.95 -27.04 32.30
C SER A 17 -23.53 -26.27 33.56
N ASN A 18 -22.37 -25.62 33.50
CA ASN A 18 -22.07 -24.52 34.40
C ASN A 18 -22.63 -23.24 33.77
N ASP A 19 -23.80 -22.84 34.24
CA ASP A 19 -24.56 -21.67 33.81
C ASP A 19 -23.92 -20.38 34.39
N ALA A 20 -22.70 -20.09 33.93
CA ALA A 20 -21.93 -18.92 34.31
C ALA A 20 -21.84 -17.94 33.14
N LEU A 21 -22.73 -16.96 33.14
CA LEU A 21 -22.65 -15.65 32.47
C LEU A 21 -22.00 -15.68 31.08
N MET A 22 -22.76 -16.11 30.08
CA MET A 22 -22.49 -15.74 28.68
C MET A 22 -22.87 -14.26 28.53
N ASP A 23 -21.98 -13.35 28.93
CA ASP A 23 -22.01 -11.99 28.39
C ASP A 23 -21.77 -12.13 26.89
N GLU A 24 -22.86 -12.13 26.12
CA GLU A 24 -22.82 -12.14 24.67
C GLU A 24 -22.11 -10.86 24.24
N ILE A 25 -20.85 -10.96 23.83
CA ILE A 25 -20.08 -9.81 23.33
C ILE A 25 -20.79 -9.33 22.07
N VAL A 26 -21.65 -8.32 22.23
CA VAL A 26 -22.34 -7.67 21.11
C VAL A 26 -21.28 -6.87 20.36
N VAL A 27 -20.75 -7.45 19.29
CA VAL A 27 -19.85 -6.75 18.38
C VAL A 27 -20.66 -5.69 17.64
N PRO A 28 -20.17 -4.44 17.53
CA PRO A 28 -20.83 -3.41 16.75
C PRO A 28 -21.08 -3.91 15.32
N ARG A 29 -22.33 -3.80 14.86
CA ARG A 29 -22.66 -4.16 13.47
C ARG A 29 -22.01 -3.15 12.54
N GLY A 30 -21.12 -3.63 11.68
CA GLY A 30 -20.50 -2.82 10.64
C GLY A 30 -21.55 -2.26 9.67
N THR A 31 -21.30 -1.06 9.13
CA THR A 31 -22.09 -0.49 8.04
C THR A 31 -21.40 -0.84 6.72
N LEU A 32 -22.17 -1.34 5.76
CA LEU A 32 -21.65 -1.64 4.43
C LEU A 32 -21.21 -0.34 3.75
N MET A 33 -19.92 -0.25 3.41
CA MET A 33 -19.38 0.87 2.67
C MET A 33 -19.65 0.65 1.18
N THR A 34 -20.32 1.61 0.53
CA THR A 34 -20.62 1.57 -0.92
C THR A 34 -20.33 2.91 -1.61
N CYS A 35 -19.85 3.90 -0.85
CA CYS A 35 -19.54 5.23 -1.37
C CYS A 35 -18.07 5.55 -1.13
N ILE A 36 -17.33 5.83 -2.19
CA ILE A 36 -15.91 6.21 -2.17
C ILE A 36 -15.74 7.48 -3.00
N ALA A 37 -15.13 8.51 -2.42
CA ALA A 37 -14.90 9.80 -3.08
C ALA A 37 -16.17 10.42 -3.73
N GLY A 38 -17.34 10.20 -3.13
CA GLY A 38 -18.63 10.68 -3.65
C GLY A 38 -19.25 9.81 -4.74
N MET A 39 -18.62 8.71 -5.13
CA MET A 39 -19.11 7.75 -6.14
C MET A 39 -19.75 6.54 -5.46
N LYS A 40 -20.86 6.08 -6.02
CA LYS A 40 -21.51 4.84 -5.58
C LYS A 40 -20.93 3.65 -6.34
N LEU A 41 -20.39 2.67 -5.62
CA LEU A 41 -19.80 1.45 -6.14
C LEU A 41 -20.58 0.22 -5.66
N GLN A 42 -20.44 -0.89 -6.37
CA GLN A 42 -20.86 -2.20 -5.85
C GLN A 42 -20.00 -2.55 -4.63
N SER A 43 -20.56 -3.26 -3.66
CA SER A 43 -19.84 -3.60 -2.42
C SER A 43 -18.55 -4.38 -2.68
N GLU A 44 -18.54 -5.17 -3.74
CA GLU A 44 -17.44 -6.03 -4.16
C GLU A 44 -16.29 -5.20 -4.76
N ASP A 45 -16.60 -4.07 -5.39
CA ASP A 45 -15.63 -3.21 -6.08
C ASP A 45 -14.99 -2.15 -5.16
N VAL A 46 -15.53 -1.94 -3.96
CA VAL A 46 -15.04 -0.91 -3.03
C VAL A 46 -13.58 -1.15 -2.65
N GLY A 47 -13.21 -2.40 -2.38
CA GLY A 47 -11.83 -2.76 -2.06
C GLY A 47 -10.87 -2.45 -3.21
N ALA A 48 -11.25 -2.86 -4.43
CA ALA A 48 -10.49 -2.61 -5.65
C ALA A 48 -10.33 -1.10 -5.94
N ALA A 49 -11.37 -0.30 -5.69
CA ALA A 49 -11.31 1.14 -5.87
C ALA A 49 -10.39 1.82 -4.84
N ILE A 50 -10.43 1.39 -3.59
CA ILE A 50 -9.51 1.88 -2.54
C ILE A 50 -8.07 1.52 -2.89
N GLN A 51 -7.80 0.30 -3.34
CA GLN A 51 -6.47 -0.12 -3.77
C GLN A 51 -5.90 0.78 -4.86
N PHE A 52 -6.69 1.05 -5.91
CA PHE A 52 -6.30 1.97 -6.98
C PHE A 52 -6.00 3.39 -6.46
N LEU A 53 -6.88 3.93 -5.61
CA LEU A 53 -6.70 5.26 -5.04
C LEU A 53 -5.43 5.36 -4.17
N GLU A 54 -5.16 4.37 -3.33
CA GLU A 54 -3.96 4.34 -2.48
C GLU A 54 -2.67 4.13 -3.29
N PHE A 55 -2.73 3.34 -4.37
CA PHE A 55 -1.63 3.26 -5.34
C PHE A 55 -1.34 4.65 -5.93
N CYS A 56 -2.35 5.32 -6.47
CA CYS A 56 -2.16 6.65 -7.08
C CYS A 56 -1.72 7.69 -6.06
N ARG A 57 -2.18 7.62 -4.82
CA ARG A 57 -1.72 8.49 -3.73
C ARG A 57 -0.24 8.29 -3.43
N SER A 58 0.23 7.05 -3.49
CA SER A 58 1.60 6.68 -3.12
C SER A 58 2.62 6.89 -4.24
N PHE A 59 2.20 6.66 -5.49
CA PHE A 59 3.07 6.59 -6.67
C PHE A 59 2.63 7.48 -7.83
N GLY A 60 1.53 8.22 -7.71
CA GLY A 60 0.94 9.02 -8.78
C GLY A 60 1.92 9.98 -9.42
N GLU A 61 2.77 10.66 -8.65
CA GLU A 61 3.81 11.54 -9.19
C GLU A 61 4.78 10.81 -10.13
N ILE A 62 5.24 9.61 -9.72
CA ILE A 62 6.19 8.80 -10.51
C ILE A 62 5.53 8.26 -11.78
N CYS A 63 4.24 7.94 -11.66
CA CYS A 63 3.37 7.52 -12.74
C CYS A 63 2.76 8.69 -13.53
N LYS A 64 3.13 9.95 -13.29
CA LYS A 64 2.53 11.12 -13.96
C LYS A 64 0.98 11.18 -13.88
N ILE A 65 0.42 10.66 -12.80
CA ILE A 65 -1.01 10.73 -12.48
C ILE A 65 -1.23 11.92 -11.55
N GLY A 66 -2.02 12.89 -12.03
CA GLY A 66 -2.29 14.15 -11.33
C GLY A 66 -3.24 14.01 -10.14
N LYS A 67 -3.23 15.00 -9.25
CA LYS A 67 -4.19 15.06 -8.13
C LYS A 67 -5.63 15.18 -8.66
N GLY A 68 -6.55 14.38 -8.11
CA GLY A 68 -7.95 14.34 -8.56
C GLY A 68 -8.20 13.47 -9.80
N GLN A 69 -7.15 13.13 -10.55
CA GLN A 69 -7.25 12.26 -11.72
C GLN A 69 -7.68 10.83 -11.36
N PRO A 70 -7.25 10.21 -10.25
CA PRO A 70 -7.73 8.88 -9.85
C PRO A 70 -9.24 8.84 -9.58
N GLU A 71 -9.76 9.83 -8.85
CA GLU A 71 -11.19 9.95 -8.55
C GLU A 71 -12.01 10.20 -9.81
N GLU A 72 -11.50 11.02 -10.73
CA GLU A 72 -12.10 11.24 -12.04
C GLU A 72 -12.07 9.98 -12.91
N THR A 73 -10.96 9.23 -12.89
CA THR A 73 -10.81 7.96 -13.61
C THR A 73 -11.86 6.96 -13.14
N LEU A 74 -11.98 6.75 -11.82
CA LEU A 74 -12.99 5.86 -11.25
C LEU A 74 -14.41 6.26 -11.63
N ARG A 75 -14.72 7.56 -11.60
CA ARG A 75 -16.03 8.08 -12.01
C ARG A 75 -16.30 7.77 -13.48
N HIS A 76 -15.30 7.96 -14.33
CA HIS A 76 -15.45 7.71 -15.76
C HIS A 76 -15.56 6.23 -16.09
N LEU A 77 -14.93 5.34 -15.31
CA LEU A 77 -15.09 3.89 -15.48
C LEU A 77 -16.51 3.41 -15.16
N THR A 78 -17.19 4.06 -14.22
CA THR A 78 -18.53 3.66 -13.76
C THR A 78 -19.67 4.36 -14.51
N GLU A 79 -19.50 5.63 -14.88
CA GLU A 79 -20.56 6.48 -15.45
C GLU A 79 -20.51 6.60 -16.97
N LEU A 80 -19.33 6.46 -17.59
CA LEU A 80 -19.17 6.70 -19.02
C LEU A 80 -19.16 5.40 -19.83
N GLN A 81 -19.93 5.44 -20.92
CA GLN A 81 -19.91 4.37 -21.91
C GLN A 81 -18.68 4.44 -22.83
N GLU A 82 -18.17 5.65 -23.09
CA GLU A 82 -16.97 5.86 -23.90
C GLU A 82 -15.71 5.89 -23.03
N VAL A 83 -14.58 5.48 -23.62
CA VAL A 83 -13.27 5.59 -22.97
C VAL A 83 -12.84 7.05 -22.97
N SER A 84 -12.95 7.69 -21.81
CA SER A 84 -12.51 9.08 -21.66
C SER A 84 -10.98 9.20 -21.81
N SER A 85 -10.53 10.39 -22.20
CA SER A 85 -9.11 10.70 -22.30
C SER A 85 -8.37 10.54 -20.96
N VAL A 86 -9.05 10.80 -19.84
CA VAL A 86 -8.49 10.63 -18.49
C VAL A 86 -8.21 9.15 -18.18
N VAL A 87 -9.11 8.26 -18.58
CA VAL A 87 -8.93 6.81 -18.42
C VAL A 87 -7.77 6.34 -19.29
N ALA A 88 -7.71 6.75 -20.56
CA ALA A 88 -6.62 6.40 -21.46
C ALA A 88 -5.26 6.88 -20.90
N ASP A 89 -5.19 8.11 -20.38
CA ASP A 89 -3.97 8.69 -19.82
C ASP A 89 -3.41 7.87 -18.67
N VAL A 90 -4.26 7.41 -17.74
CA VAL A 90 -3.81 6.58 -16.62
C VAL A 90 -3.20 5.28 -17.13
N HIS A 91 -3.85 4.59 -18.07
CA HIS A 91 -3.31 3.34 -18.62
C HIS A 91 -2.00 3.55 -19.37
N ILE A 92 -1.93 4.57 -20.24
CA ILE A 92 -0.72 4.91 -21.01
C ILE A 92 0.44 5.27 -20.08
N ASN A 93 0.16 6.02 -19.02
CA ASN A 93 1.16 6.39 -18.03
C ASN A 93 1.67 5.20 -17.22
N LEU A 94 0.79 4.26 -16.83
CA LEU A 94 1.20 3.03 -16.17
C LEU A 94 2.07 2.17 -17.10
N LEU A 95 1.66 1.99 -18.36
CA LEU A 95 2.47 1.29 -19.38
C LEU A 95 3.86 1.91 -19.53
N SER A 96 3.95 3.24 -19.55
CA SER A 96 5.22 3.97 -19.62
C SER A 96 6.17 3.60 -18.48
N VAL A 97 5.62 3.45 -17.27
CA VAL A 97 6.39 3.07 -16.08
C VAL A 97 6.83 1.61 -16.15
N ILE A 98 5.94 0.71 -16.56
CA ILE A 98 6.22 -0.73 -16.70
C ILE A 98 7.31 -0.98 -17.75
N GLU A 99 7.23 -0.31 -18.90
CA GLU A 99 8.17 -0.45 -20.01
C GLU A 99 9.48 0.33 -19.81
N ASN A 100 9.62 1.06 -18.70
CA ASN A 100 10.75 1.95 -18.43
C ASN A 100 11.02 2.94 -19.59
N GLY A 101 9.94 3.39 -20.25
CA GLY A 101 10.02 4.30 -21.39
C GLY A 101 10.51 5.67 -20.95
N LYS A 102 11.62 6.15 -21.55
CA LYS A 102 12.17 7.49 -21.29
C LYS A 102 11.47 8.58 -22.11
N ASP A 103 10.84 8.20 -23.21
CA ASP A 103 10.19 9.11 -24.16
C ASP A 103 8.76 9.48 -23.71
N ASN A 104 8.17 10.45 -24.41
CA ASN A 104 6.77 10.81 -24.21
C ASN A 104 5.88 9.58 -24.53
N PRO A 105 5.13 9.03 -23.57
CA PRO A 105 4.42 7.78 -23.80
C PRO A 105 3.31 7.93 -24.84
N PHE A 106 2.80 9.14 -25.05
CA PHE A 106 1.77 9.44 -26.04
C PHE A 106 2.28 9.39 -27.49
N ASP A 107 3.60 9.44 -27.73
CA ASP A 107 4.17 9.26 -29.07
C ASP A 107 4.11 7.79 -29.49
N LYS A 108 4.32 6.88 -28.53
CA LYS A 108 4.20 5.43 -28.70
C LYS A 108 2.75 4.96 -28.65
N TYR A 109 1.94 5.61 -27.81
CA TYR A 109 0.57 5.23 -27.50
C TYR A 109 -0.39 6.42 -27.66
N PRO A 110 -0.89 6.67 -28.88
CA PRO A 110 -1.90 7.69 -29.11
C PRO A 110 -3.19 7.36 -28.34
N ARG A 111 -3.82 8.36 -27.71
CA ARG A 111 -5.05 8.16 -26.90
C ARG A 111 -6.20 7.51 -27.66
N HIS A 112 -6.34 7.86 -28.95
CA HIS A 112 -7.39 7.37 -29.83
C HIS A 112 -7.02 6.08 -30.57
N GLY A 113 -5.80 5.58 -30.36
CA GLY A 113 -5.33 4.32 -30.93
C GLY A 113 -5.66 3.13 -30.05
N ASP A 114 -5.64 1.95 -30.66
CA ASP A 114 -5.88 0.68 -29.97
C ASP A 114 -4.60 0.10 -29.35
N GLU A 115 -3.43 0.64 -29.70
CA GLU A 115 -2.12 0.07 -29.37
C GLU A 115 -1.91 -0.07 -27.87
N TRP A 116 -2.34 0.93 -27.09
CA TRP A 116 -2.18 0.91 -25.64
C TRP A 116 -3.08 -0.14 -24.99
N ILE A 117 -4.34 -0.27 -25.41
CA ILE A 117 -5.25 -1.32 -24.88
C ILE A 117 -4.72 -2.70 -25.22
N ARG A 118 -4.27 -2.90 -26.46
CA ARG A 118 -3.72 -4.19 -26.88
C ARG A 118 -2.48 -4.54 -26.05
N LYS A 119 -1.65 -3.54 -25.75
CA LYS A 119 -0.49 -3.70 -24.88
C LYS A 119 -0.86 -4.01 -23.43
N VAL A 120 -1.90 -3.36 -22.89
CA VAL A 120 -2.46 -3.72 -21.58
C VAL A 120 -2.89 -5.19 -21.56
N GLY A 121 -3.55 -5.67 -22.61
CA GLY A 121 -3.93 -7.08 -22.76
C GLY A 121 -2.72 -8.03 -22.71
N GLU A 122 -1.60 -7.67 -23.34
CA GLU A 122 -0.36 -8.45 -23.28
C GLU A 122 0.17 -8.57 -21.84
N TYR A 123 0.16 -7.49 -21.06
CA TYR A 123 0.61 -7.53 -19.66
C TYR A 123 -0.34 -8.34 -18.77
N ILE A 124 -1.65 -8.16 -18.92
CA ILE A 124 -2.64 -8.90 -18.15
C ILE A 124 -2.56 -10.39 -18.44
N SER A 125 -2.34 -10.79 -19.69
CA SER A 125 -2.15 -12.20 -20.05
C SER A 125 -0.92 -12.84 -19.39
N LEU A 126 0.10 -12.06 -19.04
CA LEU A 126 1.33 -12.55 -18.42
C LEU A 126 1.22 -12.66 -16.90
N THR A 127 0.43 -11.78 -16.28
CA THR A 127 0.39 -11.60 -14.81
C THR A 127 -0.85 -12.18 -14.18
N PHE A 128 -1.91 -12.38 -14.95
CA PHE A 128 -3.24 -12.67 -14.44
C PHE A 128 -3.83 -13.91 -15.12
N HIS A 129 -4.48 -14.77 -14.35
CA HIS A 129 -5.45 -15.74 -14.88
C HIS A 129 -6.76 -15.00 -15.18
N ALA A 130 -6.70 -13.96 -16.02
CA ALA A 130 -7.89 -13.23 -16.44
C ALA A 130 -8.93 -14.22 -16.96
N GLU A 131 -10.21 -13.96 -16.67
CA GLU A 131 -11.26 -14.63 -17.41
C GLU A 131 -11.01 -14.41 -18.91
N ASP A 132 -11.08 -15.49 -19.70
CA ASP A 132 -10.82 -15.47 -21.14
C ASP A 132 -11.57 -14.32 -21.84
N PHE A 133 -12.75 -13.94 -21.31
CA PHE A 133 -13.56 -12.83 -21.78
C PHE A 133 -12.89 -11.46 -21.67
N THR A 134 -12.27 -11.10 -20.54
CA THR A 134 -11.63 -9.79 -20.36
C THR A 134 -10.47 -9.65 -21.35
N LEU A 135 -9.65 -10.68 -21.47
CA LEU A 135 -8.55 -10.68 -22.42
C LEU A 135 -9.03 -10.61 -23.88
N GLN A 136 -10.11 -11.34 -24.22
CA GLN A 136 -10.74 -11.26 -25.54
C GLN A 136 -11.20 -9.83 -25.87
N CYS A 137 -11.78 -9.12 -24.90
CA CYS A 137 -12.20 -7.73 -25.06
C CYS A 137 -11.01 -6.80 -25.29
N LEU A 138 -9.93 -6.94 -24.51
CA LEU A 138 -8.72 -6.12 -24.69
C LEU A 138 -8.06 -6.34 -26.05
N ASN A 139 -8.10 -7.56 -26.59
CA ASN A 139 -7.57 -7.85 -27.92
C ASN A 139 -8.36 -7.17 -29.06
N GLN A 140 -9.57 -6.69 -28.80
CA GLN A 140 -10.39 -5.91 -29.75
C GLN A 140 -10.15 -4.39 -29.62
N GLY A 141 -9.12 -3.98 -28.87
CA GLY A 141 -8.77 -2.57 -28.72
C GLY A 141 -9.76 -1.79 -27.85
N VAL A 142 -9.82 -0.47 -28.05
CA VAL A 142 -10.70 0.44 -27.31
C VAL A 142 -12.16 0.02 -27.42
N SER A 143 -12.56 -0.52 -28.57
CA SER A 143 -13.93 -1.00 -28.81
C SER A 143 -14.33 -2.15 -27.89
N GLY A 144 -13.43 -3.12 -27.67
CA GLY A 144 -13.69 -4.21 -26.75
C GLY A 144 -13.55 -3.78 -25.30
N TYR A 145 -12.58 -2.92 -24.95
CA TYR A 145 -12.50 -2.34 -23.60
C TYR A 145 -13.79 -1.62 -23.20
N ARG A 146 -14.44 -0.92 -24.14
CA ARG A 146 -15.76 -0.30 -23.92
C ARG A 146 -16.83 -1.30 -23.48
N SER A 147 -16.80 -2.53 -24.01
CA SER A 147 -17.76 -3.58 -23.67
C SER A 147 -17.56 -4.21 -22.28
N LEU A 148 -16.43 -3.97 -21.63
CA LEU A 148 -16.19 -4.40 -20.26
C LEU A 148 -17.14 -3.68 -19.29
N ASN A 149 -17.64 -4.42 -18.31
CA ASN A 149 -18.36 -3.82 -17.19
C ASN A 149 -17.39 -3.03 -16.29
N PRO A 150 -17.88 -2.11 -15.43
CA PRO A 150 -17.01 -1.29 -14.58
C PRO A 150 -16.06 -2.09 -13.69
N SER A 151 -16.51 -3.23 -13.13
CA SER A 151 -15.69 -4.09 -12.27
C SER A 151 -14.50 -4.67 -13.04
N CYS A 152 -14.71 -5.20 -14.26
CA CYS A 152 -13.63 -5.69 -15.11
C CYS A 152 -12.66 -4.57 -15.54
N LYS A 153 -13.16 -3.35 -15.80
CA LYS A 153 -12.30 -2.20 -16.12
C LYS A 153 -11.41 -1.80 -14.94
N LEU A 154 -11.95 -1.87 -13.73
CA LEU A 154 -11.21 -1.59 -12.49
C LEU A 154 -10.20 -2.68 -12.17
N GLU A 155 -10.55 -3.95 -12.42
CA GLU A 155 -9.64 -5.08 -12.32
C GLU A 155 -8.43 -4.90 -13.26
N VAL A 156 -8.67 -4.56 -14.53
CA VAL A 156 -7.63 -4.22 -15.51
C VAL A 156 -6.68 -3.13 -14.98
N LEU A 157 -7.22 -2.06 -14.39
CA LEU A 157 -6.41 -1.00 -13.79
C LEU A 157 -5.55 -1.49 -12.62
N ASN A 158 -6.12 -2.27 -11.70
CA ASN A 158 -5.38 -2.79 -10.56
C ASN A 158 -4.28 -3.76 -10.99
N CYS A 159 -4.53 -4.62 -11.99
CA CYS A 159 -3.49 -5.48 -12.58
C CYS A 159 -2.31 -4.65 -13.12
N LEU A 160 -2.57 -3.53 -13.80
CA LEU A 160 -1.51 -2.64 -14.26
C LEU A 160 -0.79 -1.94 -13.12
N CYS A 161 -1.49 -1.58 -12.04
CA CYS A 161 -0.86 -1.02 -10.85
C CYS A 161 0.10 -2.05 -10.21
N ASP A 162 -0.33 -3.30 -10.07
CA ASP A 162 0.48 -4.39 -9.52
C ASP A 162 1.71 -4.70 -10.39
N GLU A 163 1.53 -4.68 -11.72
CA GLU A 163 2.65 -4.81 -12.65
C GLU A 163 3.60 -3.61 -12.56
N ALA A 164 3.08 -2.39 -12.43
CA ALA A 164 3.90 -1.20 -12.21
C ALA A 164 4.69 -1.28 -10.90
N LEU A 165 4.11 -1.80 -9.80
CA LEU A 165 4.83 -2.05 -8.54
C LEU A 165 5.97 -3.05 -8.71
N SER A 166 5.85 -3.95 -9.68
CA SER A 166 6.87 -4.93 -9.99
C SER A 166 8.02 -4.37 -10.83
N CYS A 167 7.93 -3.13 -11.32
CA CYS A 167 8.98 -2.50 -12.12
C CYS A 167 10.15 -2.00 -11.25
N GLU A 168 11.34 -1.97 -11.83
CA GLU A 168 12.57 -1.52 -11.14
C GLU A 168 12.44 -0.10 -10.58
N LYS A 169 11.77 0.80 -11.32
CA LYS A 169 11.61 2.19 -10.95
C LYS A 169 10.80 2.35 -9.66
N LEU A 170 9.66 1.65 -9.53
CA LEU A 170 8.86 1.71 -8.31
C LEU A 170 9.49 0.90 -7.18
N ARG A 171 10.08 -0.26 -7.46
CA ARG A 171 10.80 -1.05 -6.45
C ARG A 171 11.94 -0.26 -5.81
N THR A 172 12.75 0.43 -6.61
CA THR A 172 13.81 1.32 -6.11
C THR A 172 13.24 2.49 -5.30
N CYS A 173 12.08 3.02 -5.69
CA CYS A 173 11.41 4.07 -4.92
C CYS A 173 10.95 3.57 -3.55
N ILE A 174 10.37 2.37 -3.48
CA ILE A 174 9.96 1.73 -2.24
C ILE A 174 11.16 1.55 -1.32
N ASP A 175 12.24 0.93 -1.83
CA ASP A 175 13.47 0.71 -1.06
C ASP A 175 14.06 2.02 -0.51
N ASN A 176 14.07 3.08 -1.32
CA ASN A 176 14.57 4.39 -0.90
C ASN A 176 13.66 5.05 0.15
N LYS A 177 12.34 4.93 0.03
CA LYS A 177 11.39 5.43 1.03
C LYS A 177 11.56 4.67 2.36
N ASP A 178 11.76 3.36 2.32
CA ASP A 178 11.95 2.53 3.51
C ASP A 178 13.25 2.89 4.23
N ARG A 179 14.36 2.99 3.50
CA ARG A 179 15.65 3.45 4.06
C ARG A 179 15.51 4.82 4.72
N LYS A 180 14.85 5.77 4.03
CA LYS A 180 14.61 7.12 4.57
C LYS A 180 13.73 7.10 5.83
N CYS A 181 12.73 6.22 5.87
CA CYS A 181 11.86 6.05 7.04
C CYS A 181 12.67 5.54 8.24
N VAL A 182 13.45 4.47 8.06
CA VAL A 182 14.31 3.89 9.10
C VAL A 182 15.29 4.95 9.63
N ALA A 183 16.04 5.60 8.75
CA ALA A 183 16.97 6.66 9.14
C ALA A 183 16.27 7.80 9.90
N THR A 184 15.07 8.21 9.46
CA THR A 184 14.28 9.24 10.16
C THR A 184 13.85 8.78 11.55
N GLN A 185 13.49 7.51 11.73
CA GLN A 185 13.12 6.95 13.04
C GLN A 185 14.33 6.89 13.97
N GLU A 186 15.48 6.45 13.47
CA GLU A 186 16.75 6.42 14.22
C GLU A 186 17.18 7.81 14.67
N ILE A 187 17.14 8.80 13.76
CA ILE A 187 17.42 10.20 14.09
C ILE A 187 16.49 10.70 15.19
N LYS A 188 15.19 10.39 15.13
CA LYS A 188 14.21 10.78 16.15
C LYS A 188 14.49 10.10 17.49
N ALA A 189 14.80 8.80 17.49
CA ALA A 189 15.10 8.04 18.70
C ALA A 189 16.38 8.54 19.36
N ALA A 190 17.46 8.69 18.60
CA ALA A 190 18.74 9.21 19.07
C ALA A 190 18.60 10.64 19.61
N THR A 191 17.83 11.50 18.93
CA THR A 191 17.55 12.87 19.39
C THR A 191 16.76 12.88 20.71
N ARG A 192 15.82 11.96 20.92
CA ARG A 192 15.09 11.83 22.19
C ARG A 192 16.02 11.36 23.31
N LYS A 193 16.80 10.30 23.06
CA LYS A 193 17.79 9.77 24.03
C LYS A 193 18.80 10.85 24.44
N GLN A 194 19.33 11.59 23.48
CA GLN A 194 20.27 12.69 23.75
C GLN A 194 19.65 13.79 24.62
N LYS A 195 18.39 14.17 24.36
CA LYS A 195 17.68 15.19 25.16
C LYS A 195 17.40 14.72 26.58
N GLU A 196 17.02 13.46 26.75
CA GLU A 196 16.74 12.86 28.05
C GLU A 196 18.01 12.75 28.91
N LEU A 197 19.10 12.25 28.34
CA LEU A 197 20.38 12.15 29.02
C LEU A 197 20.96 13.52 29.40
N LYS A 198 20.84 14.53 28.53
CA LYS A 198 21.25 15.91 28.85
C LYS A 198 20.48 16.46 30.06
N ARG A 199 19.16 16.26 30.12
CA ARG A 199 18.37 16.65 31.30
C ARG A 199 18.81 15.92 32.55
N ARG A 200 19.06 14.62 32.46
CA ARG A 200 19.51 13.80 33.59
C ARG A 200 20.88 14.26 34.12
N TYR A 201 21.79 14.63 33.22
CA TYR A 201 23.08 15.23 33.56
C TYR A 201 22.91 16.59 34.24
N ASP A 202 22.07 17.47 33.69
CA ASP A 202 21.81 18.79 34.25
C ASP A 202 21.16 18.72 35.64
N ASP A 203 20.26 17.75 35.88
CA ASP A 203 19.62 17.56 37.18
C ASP A 203 20.58 16.96 38.22
N MET A 204 21.47 16.05 37.78
CA MET A 204 22.53 15.50 38.63
C MET A 204 23.51 16.58 39.08
N THR A 205 23.99 17.43 38.17
CA THR A 205 24.95 18.51 38.49
C THR A 205 24.38 19.53 39.48
N LYS A 206 23.10 19.90 39.34
CA LYS A 206 22.39 20.76 40.32
C LYS A 206 22.27 20.14 41.71
N THR A 207 22.19 18.81 41.80
CA THR A 207 22.06 18.11 43.09
C THR A 207 23.41 18.06 43.84
N ILE A 208 24.53 17.98 43.09
CA ILE A 208 25.90 17.99 43.64
C ILE A 208 26.26 19.34 44.27
N GLU A 209 25.80 20.46 43.67
CA GLU A 209 25.95 21.80 44.25
C GLU A 209 25.27 21.93 45.64
N GLY A 210 24.36 21.02 45.98
CA GLY A 210 23.64 20.94 47.26
C GLY A 210 24.37 20.20 48.40
N GLY A 211 25.57 19.65 48.17
CA GLY A 211 26.43 19.13 49.25
C GLY A 211 26.70 17.62 49.28
N ASP A 212 26.26 16.85 48.29
CA ASP A 212 26.62 15.43 48.15
C ASP A 212 27.67 15.23 47.05
N THR A 213 28.73 14.47 47.35
CA THR A 213 29.71 14.01 46.36
C THR A 213 29.07 12.96 45.45
N ALA A 214 28.34 13.38 44.41
CA ALA A 214 27.89 12.40 43.41
C ALA A 214 29.08 11.92 42.57
N ASN A 215 29.09 10.62 42.30
CA ASN A 215 30.16 9.85 41.68
C ASN A 215 30.50 10.37 40.28
N ASN A 216 31.75 10.81 40.10
CA ASN A 216 32.38 11.13 38.81
C ASN A 216 32.11 10.06 37.73
N GLU A 217 31.98 8.80 38.13
CA GLU A 217 31.71 7.66 37.25
C GLU A 217 30.33 7.70 36.57
N GLU A 218 29.26 8.07 37.29
CA GLU A 218 27.90 8.14 36.73
C GLU A 218 27.75 9.33 35.77
N ALA A 219 28.39 10.46 36.12
CA ALA A 219 28.44 11.64 35.25
C ALA A 219 29.19 11.35 33.94
N ASN A 220 30.32 10.63 34.01
CA ASN A 220 31.09 10.21 32.83
C ASN A 220 30.33 9.20 31.97
N ASP A 221 29.60 8.27 32.59
CA ASP A 221 28.74 7.31 31.88
C ASP A 221 27.64 8.03 31.07
N ILE A 222 26.94 8.99 31.69
CA ILE A 222 25.92 9.79 30.99
C ILE A 222 26.53 10.57 29.82
N LEU A 223 27.69 11.20 30.00
CA LEU A 223 28.39 11.90 28.92
C LEU A 223 28.80 10.94 27.78
N SER A 224 29.24 9.73 28.12
CA SER A 224 29.54 8.68 27.13
C SER A 224 28.30 8.32 26.33
N GLN A 225 27.17 8.06 26.99
CA GLN A 225 25.91 7.71 26.32
C GLN A 225 25.35 8.86 25.45
N ILE A 226 25.59 10.13 25.84
CA ILE A 226 25.23 11.29 25.01
C ILE A 226 26.04 11.28 23.72
N LYS A 227 27.35 11.02 23.80
CA LYS A 227 28.23 10.93 22.64
C LYS A 227 27.83 9.79 21.71
N GLU A 228 27.56 8.60 22.26
CA GLU A 228 27.06 7.46 21.48
C GLU A 228 25.75 7.79 20.75
N ALA A 229 24.80 8.44 21.42
CA ALA A 229 23.54 8.86 20.79
C ALA A 229 23.78 9.87 19.66
N GLU A 230 24.79 10.74 19.77
CA GLU A 230 25.18 11.69 18.74
C GLU A 230 25.82 10.99 17.53
N GLU A 231 26.69 10.00 17.76
CA GLU A 231 27.28 9.17 16.71
C GLU A 231 26.22 8.38 15.94
N VAL A 232 25.25 7.75 16.64
CA VAL A 232 24.12 7.03 16.01
C VAL A 232 23.29 7.98 15.15
N LYS A 233 22.98 9.19 15.67
CA LYS A 233 22.24 10.20 14.91
C LYS A 233 23.00 10.61 13.64
N GLN A 234 24.31 10.83 13.74
CA GLN A 234 25.14 11.25 12.62
C GLN A 234 25.28 10.15 11.57
N ALA A 235 25.43 8.89 12.00
CA ALA A 235 25.45 7.74 11.10
C ALA A 235 24.13 7.61 10.32
N ALA A 236 22.98 7.74 10.99
CA ALA A 236 21.67 7.72 10.34
C ALA A 236 21.47 8.91 9.38
N GLN A 237 22.02 10.08 9.69
CA GLN A 237 21.99 11.24 8.78
C GLN A 237 22.85 11.03 7.53
N ASN A 238 23.99 10.36 7.66
CA ASN A 238 24.87 10.05 6.52
C ASN A 238 24.31 8.96 5.61
N GLY A 239 23.35 8.16 6.08
CA GLY A 239 22.66 7.13 5.31
C GLY A 239 21.45 7.63 4.49
N LEU A 240 21.13 8.93 4.56
CA LEU A 240 20.08 9.61 3.79
C LEU A 240 20.63 10.29 2.54
#